data_AF-A0A7Y8HIX2-F1
#
_entry.id   AF-A0A7Y8HIX2-F1
#
_cell.length_a   1.000
_cell.length_b   1.000
_cell.length_c   1.000
_cell.angle_alpha   90.00
_cell.angle_beta   90.00
_cell.angle_gamma   90.00
#
_symmetry.space_group_name_H-M   'P 1'
#
loop_
_entity.id
_entity.type
_entity.pdbx_description
1 polymer ?
#
loop_
_entity_poly.entity_id
_entity_poly.type
_entity_poly.pdbx_seq_one_letter_code
_entity_poly.pdbx_strand_id
1 'polypeptide(L)'
;MTRAILAVLFVILAATFSAMNREEISLRYFFGWSTGSFPLFLLILISLVAGMLLGFSVDWGERHKLRSQARRLGVQVKQLRKEIQTRSAEKTSPEPPSPPSQAPKTDPG
;
A
#
# COMPACT_ATOMS: atom_id res chain seq x y z
N MET A 1 -7.78 -12.91 -18.36
CA MET A 1 -7.26 -13.48 -19.63
C MET A 1 -5.82 -13.04 -19.87
N THR A 2 -5.50 -11.74 -19.94
CA THR A 2 -4.12 -11.23 -20.10
C THR A 2 -3.09 -11.84 -19.14
N ARG A 3 -3.39 -11.90 -17.84
CA ARG A 3 -2.48 -12.52 -16.84
C ARG A 3 -2.20 -14.00 -17.12
N ALA A 4 -3.21 -14.76 -17.57
CA ALA A 4 -3.05 -16.16 -17.91
C ALA A 4 -2.21 -16.33 -19.19
N ILE A 5 -2.44 -15.49 -20.20
CA ILE A 5 -1.64 -15.46 -21.43
C ILE A 5 -0.17 -15.14 -21.10
N LEU A 6 0.08 -14.12 -20.27
CA LEU A 6 1.43 -13.77 -19.83
C LEU A 6 2.09 -14.90 -19.03
N ALA A 7 1.34 -15.57 -18.16
CA ALA A 7 1.86 -16.73 -17.41
C ALA A 7 2.24 -17.87 -18.34
N VAL A 8 1.41 -18.20 -19.33
CA VAL A 8 1.71 -19.24 -20.33
C VAL A 8 2.94 -18.86 -21.15
N LEU A 9 3.01 -17.61 -21.64
CA LEU A 9 4.18 -17.12 -22.38
C LEU A 9 5.46 -17.18 -21.54
N PHE A 10 5.37 -16.80 -20.26
CA PHE A 10 6.49 -16.88 -19.34
C PHE A 10 6.95 -18.32 -19.11
N VAL A 11 6.01 -19.28 -18.95
CA VAL A 11 6.34 -20.70 -18.82
C VAL A 11 7.02 -21.23 -20.08
N ILE A 12 6.52 -20.90 -21.26
CA ILE A 12 7.13 -21.29 -22.54
C ILE A 12 8.54 -20.72 -22.64
N LEU A 13 8.73 -19.44 -22.31
CA LEU A 13 10.03 -18.78 -22.30
C LEU A 13 11.00 -19.45 -21.32
N ALA A 14 10.57 -19.73 -20.09
CA ALA A 14 11.39 -20.39 -19.09
C ALA A 14 11.77 -21.81 -19.52
N ALA A 15 10.84 -22.55 -20.15
CA ALA A 15 11.08 -23.89 -20.65
C ALA A 15 12.08 -23.90 -21.81
N THR A 16 11.93 -23.01 -22.81
CA THR A 16 12.87 -22.88 -23.92
C THR A 16 14.23 -22.41 -23.45
N PHE A 17 14.29 -21.41 -22.57
CA PHE A 17 15.52 -20.95 -21.94
C PHE A 17 16.25 -22.11 -21.23
N SER A 18 15.54 -22.88 -20.40
CA SER A 18 16.13 -24.02 -19.69
C SER A 18 16.61 -25.10 -20.65
N ALA A 19 15.84 -25.38 -21.71
CA ALA A 19 16.19 -26.38 -22.71
C ALA A 19 17.43 -26.00 -23.52
N MET A 20 17.64 -24.70 -23.79
CA MET A 20 18.78 -24.18 -24.54
C MET A 20 20.04 -23.97 -23.67
N ASN A 21 19.87 -23.77 -22.36
CA ASN A 21 20.96 -23.47 -21.43
C ASN A 21 21.27 -24.66 -20.49
N ARG A 22 21.31 -25.88 -21.04
CA ARG A 22 21.64 -27.12 -20.28
C ARG A 22 23.14 -27.34 -20.08
N GLU A 23 23.96 -26.35 -20.42
CA GLU A 23 25.40 -26.43 -20.21
C GLU A 23 25.72 -26.71 -18.74
N GLU A 24 26.48 -27.76 -18.48
CA GLU A 24 26.91 -28.12 -17.13
C GLU A 24 28.06 -27.23 -16.70
N ILE A 25 27.84 -26.48 -15.62
CA ILE A 25 28.86 -25.65 -14.99
C ILE A 25 29.21 -26.20 -13.60
N SER A 26 30.43 -25.92 -13.16
CA SER A 26 30.84 -26.11 -11.77
C SER A 26 31.39 -24.80 -11.25
N LEU A 27 30.98 -24.41 -10.04
CA LEU A 27 31.46 -23.20 -9.41
C LEU A 27 32.65 -23.54 -8.53
N ARG A 28 33.72 -22.77 -8.68
CA ARG A 28 34.91 -22.85 -7.84
C ARG A 28 34.94 -21.63 -6.93
N TYR A 29 34.98 -21.88 -5.64
CA TYR A 29 35.02 -20.87 -4.59
C TYR A 29 36.40 -20.81 -3.96
N PHE A 30 36.54 -19.94 -2.96
CA PHE A 30 37.75 -19.81 -2.16
C PHE A 30 38.09 -21.12 -1.42
N PHE A 31 39.36 -21.28 -1.06
CA PHE A 31 39.87 -22.45 -0.31
C PHE A 31 39.69 -23.81 -1.01
N GLY A 32 39.60 -23.81 -2.35
CA GLY A 32 39.48 -25.03 -3.14
C GLY A 32 38.10 -25.69 -3.10
N TRP A 33 37.10 -25.01 -2.52
CA TRP A 33 35.73 -25.51 -2.51
C TRP A 33 35.13 -25.44 -3.91
N SER A 34 34.45 -26.49 -4.34
CA SER A 34 33.73 -26.50 -5.61
C SER A 34 32.38 -27.20 -5.46
N THR A 35 31.42 -26.76 -6.26
CA THR A 35 30.15 -27.48 -6.40
C THR A 35 30.32 -28.70 -7.30
N GLY A 36 29.38 -29.65 -7.24
CA GLY A 36 29.18 -30.60 -8.33
C GLY A 36 28.81 -29.89 -9.64
N SER A 37 28.85 -30.61 -10.77
CA SER A 37 28.34 -30.07 -12.03
C SER A 37 26.82 -29.96 -11.99
N PHE A 38 26.29 -28.85 -12.50
CA PHE A 38 24.86 -28.64 -12.63
C PHE A 38 24.54 -27.71 -13.81
N PRO A 39 23.32 -27.78 -14.39
CA PRO A 39 22.97 -26.94 -15.52
C PRO A 39 22.94 -25.45 -15.19
N LEU A 40 23.52 -24.62 -16.05
CA LEU A 40 23.63 -23.16 -15.90
C LEU A 40 22.27 -22.47 -15.67
N PHE A 41 21.20 -22.94 -16.32
CA PHE A 41 19.88 -22.34 -16.16
C PHE A 41 19.36 -22.39 -14.71
N LEU A 42 19.74 -23.41 -13.91
CA LEU A 42 19.33 -23.49 -12.50
C LEU A 42 19.89 -22.30 -11.72
N LEU A 43 21.17 -21.98 -11.92
CA LEU A 43 21.82 -20.84 -11.25
C LEU A 43 21.04 -19.55 -11.50
N ILE A 44 20.73 -19.30 -12.78
CA ILE A 44 20.09 -18.07 -13.23
C ILE A 44 18.66 -17.98 -12.68
N LEU A 45 17.87 -19.05 -12.78
CA LEU A 45 16.49 -19.06 -12.27
C LEU A 45 16.43 -18.90 -10.76
N ILE A 46 17.31 -19.58 -10.01
CA ILE A 46 17.38 -19.46 -8.55
C ILE A 46 17.79 -18.04 -8.17
N SER A 47 18.82 -17.47 -8.82
CA SER A 47 19.26 -16.10 -8.57
C SER A 47 18.16 -15.08 -8.87
N LEU A 48 17.39 -15.29 -9.94
CA LEU A 48 16.27 -14.43 -10.31
C LEU A 48 15.17 -14.47 -9.24
N VAL A 49 14.76 -15.67 -8.80
CA VAL A 49 13.76 -15.84 -7.74
C VAL A 49 14.26 -15.25 -6.43
N ALA A 50 15.52 -15.49 -6.05
CA ALA A 50 16.13 -14.93 -4.86
C ALA A 50 16.13 -13.39 -4.90
N GLY A 51 16.55 -12.79 -6.02
CA GLY A 51 16.50 -11.34 -6.22
C GLY A 51 15.08 -10.77 -6.13
N MET A 52 14.10 -11.48 -6.70
CA MET A 52 12.70 -11.09 -6.66
C MET A 52 12.14 -11.15 -5.22
N LEU A 53 12.44 -12.23 -4.48
CA LEU A 53 12.06 -12.38 -3.07
C LEU A 53 12.69 -11.29 -2.19
N LEU A 54 13.98 -10.98 -2.40
CA LEU A 54 14.65 -9.90 -1.70
C LEU A 54 14.02 -8.54 -2.03
N GLY A 55 13.77 -8.26 -3.31
CA GLY A 55 13.11 -7.03 -3.76
C GLY A 55 11.69 -6.88 -3.17
N PHE A 56 10.91 -7.95 -3.16
CA PHE A 56 9.59 -7.96 -2.52
C PHE A 56 9.68 -7.74 -1.01
N SER A 57 10.67 -8.34 -0.34
CA SER A 57 10.86 -8.19 1.10
C SER A 57 11.15 -6.74 1.49
N VAL A 58 11.92 -6.02 0.66
CA VAL A 58 12.22 -4.60 0.86
C VAL A 58 10.98 -3.73 0.60
N ASP A 59 10.27 -3.92 -0.52
CA ASP A 59 9.05 -3.15 -0.86
C ASP A 59 7.92 -3.34 0.18
N TRP A 60 7.81 -4.55 0.73
CA TRP A 60 6.77 -4.89 1.70
C TRP A 60 6.88 -4.08 3.00
N GLY A 61 8.10 -3.80 3.46
CA GLY A 61 8.34 -3.04 4.69
C GLY A 61 7.84 -1.60 4.63
N GLU A 62 8.03 -0.92 3.50
CA GLU A 62 7.58 0.47 3.31
C GLU A 62 6.08 0.56 3.09
N ARG A 63 5.51 -0.33 2.27
CA ARG A 63 4.07 -0.34 1.97
C ARG A 63 3.20 -0.54 3.20
N HIS A 64 3.65 -1.34 4.16
CA HIS A 64 2.93 -1.55 5.42
C HIS A 64 2.85 -0.27 6.28
N LYS A 65 3.92 0.53 6.33
CA LYS A 65 3.91 1.80 7.05
C LYS A 65 2.95 2.80 6.40
N LEU A 66 2.97 2.94 5.08
CA LEU A 66 2.07 3.85 4.36
C LEU A 66 0.59 3.49 4.55
N ARG A 67 0.26 2.20 4.55
CA ARG A 67 -1.13 1.73 4.73
C ARG A 67 -1.65 2.00 6.14
N SER A 68 -0.79 1.94 7.15
CA SER A 68 -1.12 2.33 8.52
C SER A 68 -1.33 3.84 8.67
N GLN A 69 -0.51 4.65 8.00
CA GLN A 69 -0.62 6.12 8.02
C GLN A 69 -1.87 6.59 7.28
N ALA A 70 -2.19 5.99 6.12
CA ALA A 70 -3.41 6.28 5.38
C ALA A 70 -4.68 6.02 6.20
N ARG A 71 -4.69 4.94 7.01
CA ARG A 71 -5.81 4.67 7.94
C ARG A 71 -5.90 5.73 9.04
N ARG A 72 -4.77 6.13 9.63
CA ARG A 72 -4.73 7.18 10.67
C ARG A 72 -5.20 8.53 10.14
N LEU A 73 -4.72 8.96 8.97
CA LEU A 73 -5.18 10.17 8.31
C LEU A 73 -6.68 10.11 7.97
N GLY A 74 -7.18 8.96 7.51
CA GLY A 74 -8.60 8.78 7.22
C GLY A 74 -9.51 8.95 8.45
N VAL A 75 -9.06 8.52 9.62
CA VAL A 75 -9.78 8.73 10.89
C VAL A 75 -9.77 10.21 11.28
N GLN A 76 -8.62 10.87 11.17
CA GLN A 76 -8.49 12.31 11.48
C GLN A 76 -9.38 13.17 10.56
N VAL A 77 -9.39 12.90 9.25
CA VAL A 77 -10.26 13.62 8.30
C VAL A 77 -11.74 13.45 8.66
N LYS A 78 -12.16 12.25 9.10
CA LYS A 78 -13.54 12.02 9.55
C LYS A 78 -13.87 12.80 10.82
N GLN A 79 -12.96 12.84 11.80
CA GLN A 79 -13.15 13.59 13.04
C GLN A 79 -13.24 15.10 12.79
N LEU A 80 -12.30 15.66 12.02
CA LEU A 80 -12.31 17.07 11.65
C LEU A 80 -13.57 17.45 10.87
N ARG A 81 -14.03 16.63 9.92
CA ARG A 81 -15.31 16.86 9.21
C ARG A 81 -16.51 16.87 10.15
N LYS A 82 -16.50 16.02 11.18
CA LYS A 82 -17.58 15.93 12.16
C LYS A 82 -17.61 17.17 13.06
N GLU A 83 -16.45 17.64 13.50
CA GLU A 83 -16.32 18.88 14.28
C GLU A 83 -16.81 20.11 13.50
N ILE A 84 -16.46 20.22 12.21
CA ILE A 84 -16.95 21.30 11.34
C ILE A 84 -18.48 21.24 11.25
N GLN A 85 -19.07 20.06 11.04
CA GLN A 85 -20.53 19.92 10.97
C GLN A 85 -21.24 20.27 12.27
N THR A 86 -20.71 19.84 13.42
CA THR A 86 -21.31 20.17 14.73
C THR A 86 -21.21 21.67 15.03
N ARG A 87 -20.08 22.33 14.73
CA ARG A 87 -19.95 23.79 14.90
C ARG A 87 -20.84 24.57 13.95
N SER A 88 -21.00 24.11 12.71
CA SER A 88 -21.92 24.74 11.75
C SER A 88 -23.38 24.59 12.16
N ALA A 89 -23.78 23.45 12.76
CA ALA A 89 -25.12 23.24 13.28
C ALA A 89 -25.41 24.09 14.52
N GLU A 90 -24.43 24.25 15.41
CA GLU A 90 -24.55 25.10 16.61
C GLU A 90 -24.72 26.58 16.24
N LYS A 91 -24.10 27.04 15.15
CA LYS A 91 -24.26 28.40 14.63
C LYS A 91 -25.60 28.67 13.94
N THR A 92 -26.42 27.64 13.72
CA THR A 92 -27.76 27.73 13.10
C THR A 92 -28.90 27.48 14.09
N SER A 93 -28.60 27.24 15.37
CA SER A 93 -29.66 27.18 16.39
C SER A 93 -30.30 28.58 16.54
N PRO A 94 -31.63 28.71 16.39
CA PRO A 94 -32.31 30.00 16.44
C PRO A 94 -32.22 30.56 17.85
N GLU A 95 -31.78 31.81 17.95
CA GLU A 95 -31.88 32.62 19.15
C GLU A 95 -33.35 32.61 19.63
N PRO A 96 -33.65 32.19 20.87
CA PRO A 96 -34.99 32.24 21.41
C PRO A 96 -35.50 33.69 21.37
N PRO A 97 -36.78 33.93 21.01
CA PRO A 97 -37.28 35.29 20.87
C PRO A 97 -37.18 36.01 22.21
N SER A 98 -36.49 37.15 22.20
CA SER A 98 -36.35 38.05 23.34
C SER A 98 -37.73 38.38 23.94
N PRO A 99 -37.90 38.39 25.27
CA PRO A 99 -39.17 38.72 25.89
C PRO A 99 -39.63 40.13 25.47
N PRO A 100 -40.95 40.39 25.36
CA PRO A 100 -41.45 41.69 24.95
C PRO A 100 -40.90 42.78 25.87
N SER A 101 -40.17 43.72 25.28
CA SER A 101 -39.77 44.97 25.92
C SER A 101 -41.04 45.63 26.47
N GLN A 102 -41.19 45.63 27.80
CA GLN A 102 -42.30 46.33 28.44
C GLN A 102 -42.21 47.80 28.06
N ALA A 103 -43.18 48.26 27.26
CA ALA A 103 -43.32 49.66 26.91
C ALA A 103 -43.56 50.47 28.19
N PRO A 104 -42.91 51.64 28.37
CA PRO A 104 -43.18 52.52 29.49
C PRO A 104 -44.67 52.90 29.50
N LYS A 105 -45.37 52.59 30.60
CA LYS A 105 -46.70 53.14 30.85
C LYS A 105 -46.54 54.66 31.00
N THR A 106 -47.02 55.39 30.01
CA THR A 106 -47.31 56.82 30.15
C THR A 106 -48.60 56.93 30.95
N ASP A 107 -48.48 57.49 32.15
CA ASP A 107 -49.60 57.91 32.99
C ASP A 107 -50.30 59.12 32.36
N PRO A 108 -51.63 59.13 32.23
CA PRO A 108 -52.40 60.35 32.11
C PRO A 108 -53.28 60.51 33.37
N GLY A 109 -52.93 61.47 34.23
CA GLY A 109 -53.73 61.83 35.40
C GLY A 109 -52.99 62.72 36.38
#